data_AF-A0A2D8ESJ3-F1
#
_entry.id   AF-A0A2D8ESJ3-F1
#
_cell.length_a   1.000
_cell.length_b   1.000
_cell.length_c   1.000
_cell.angle_alpha   90.00
_cell.angle_beta   90.00
_cell.angle_gamma   90.00
#
_symmetry.space_group_name_H-M   'P 1'
#
loop_
_entity.id
_entity.type
_entity.pdbx_description
1 polymer ?
#
loop_
_entity_poly.entity_id
_entity_poly.type
_entity_poly.pdbx_seq_one_letter_code
_entity_poly.pdbx_strand_id
1 'polypeptide(L)'
;MTESDNQFFNIDVFGSWMDVGLAVGMFVIGFAFVFKSILGLRKSKGCSPFKQQSIAVHSRVHEQLTELRVLTGAGRAQICMFHNGGTFESGSSMKKFSVTHESLALAIESTLQKKKEMVVSAFTHLIEHVSKDDPSPLIVSQMEDSFWKSFLISQRVLMTCNLPIFCQAKGTIVGYLCLEWCSLKHMDDADDEKIQMEMEEKRSIVQALISEG
;
A
#
# COMPACT_ATOMS: atom_id res chain seq x y z
N MET A 1 33.96 -32.87 -82.51
CA MET A 1 32.91 -31.84 -82.51
C MET A 1 31.77 -32.37 -81.66
N THR A 2 31.91 -32.34 -80.34
CA THR A 2 31.56 -31.25 -79.40
C THR A 2 30.05 -31.01 -79.32
N GLU A 3 29.43 -31.75 -78.39
CA GLU A 3 28.70 -31.22 -77.23
C GLU A 3 27.98 -29.88 -77.44
N SER A 4 26.65 -29.93 -77.53
CA SER A 4 25.78 -28.77 -77.34
C SER A 4 24.50 -29.20 -76.63
N ASP A 5 24.50 -28.97 -75.31
CA ASP A 5 23.40 -28.47 -74.50
C ASP A 5 21.99 -29.02 -74.75
N ASN A 6 21.60 -29.97 -73.89
CA ASN A 6 20.23 -30.09 -73.42
C ASN A 6 20.19 -29.99 -71.89
N GLN A 7 20.47 -28.80 -71.37
CA GLN A 7 20.08 -28.38 -70.01
C GLN A 7 18.89 -27.41 -70.09
N PHE A 8 17.73 -27.93 -70.48
CA PHE A 8 16.41 -27.28 -70.36
C PHE A 8 15.45 -28.46 -70.16
N PHE A 9 14.86 -28.76 -69.01
CA PHE A 9 14.19 -27.94 -68.02
C PHE A 9 14.36 -28.59 -66.64
N ASN A 10 15.06 -27.91 -65.73
CA ASN A 10 14.93 -28.17 -64.30
C ASN A 10 14.46 -26.85 -63.66
N ILE A 11 13.22 -26.48 -63.99
CA ILE A 11 12.54 -25.39 -63.29
C ILE A 11 12.02 -26.02 -61.99
N ASP A 12 12.53 -25.53 -60.87
CA ASP A 12 12.18 -25.98 -59.53
C ASP A 12 10.79 -25.45 -59.14
N VAL A 13 9.76 -26.00 -59.79
CA VAL A 13 8.35 -25.61 -59.63
C VAL A 13 7.91 -25.82 -58.18
N PHE A 14 8.43 -26.84 -57.51
CA PHE A 14 8.09 -27.15 -56.12
C PHE A 14 8.63 -26.10 -55.13
N GLY A 15 9.84 -25.58 -55.33
CA GLY A 15 10.41 -24.52 -54.49
C GLY A 15 9.60 -23.21 -54.57
N SER A 16 9.22 -22.80 -55.78
CA SER A 16 8.45 -21.56 -56.02
C SER A 16 7.05 -21.58 -55.36
N TRP A 17 6.34 -22.72 -55.42
CA TRP A 17 5.04 -22.86 -54.74
C TRP A 17 5.15 -22.89 -53.22
N MET A 18 6.25 -23.44 -52.68
CA MET A 18 6.52 -23.44 -51.23
C MET A 18 6.78 -22.03 -50.71
N ASP A 19 7.55 -21.23 -51.44
CA ASP A 19 7.88 -19.85 -51.08
C ASP A 19 6.65 -18.93 -51.13
N VAL A 20 5.76 -19.11 -52.13
CA VAL A 20 4.48 -18.41 -52.20
C VAL A 20 3.57 -18.80 -51.02
N GLY A 21 3.52 -20.08 -50.67
CA GLY A 21 2.76 -20.56 -49.51
C GLY A 21 3.25 -19.96 -48.19
N LEU A 22 4.57 -19.86 -48.02
CA LEU A 22 5.20 -19.25 -46.85
C LEU A 22 4.93 -17.75 -46.74
N ALA A 23 5.02 -17.02 -47.86
CA ALA A 23 4.73 -15.59 -47.92
C ALA A 23 3.27 -15.26 -47.57
N VAL A 24 2.31 -16.02 -48.11
CA VAL A 24 0.88 -15.85 -47.80
C VAL A 24 0.60 -16.18 -46.34
N GLY A 25 1.19 -17.26 -45.81
CA GLY A 25 1.07 -17.63 -44.40
C GLY A 25 1.55 -16.54 -43.44
N MET A 26 2.72 -15.93 -43.71
CA MET A 26 3.26 -14.83 -42.92
C MET A 26 2.39 -13.58 -42.98
N PHE A 27 1.82 -13.26 -44.15
CA PHE A 27 0.91 -12.12 -44.29
C PHE A 27 -0.37 -12.32 -43.48
N VAL A 28 -0.98 -13.50 -43.48
CA VAL A 28 -2.21 -13.78 -42.72
C VAL A 28 -1.95 -13.72 -41.21
N ILE A 29 -0.85 -14.29 -40.74
CA ILE A 29 -0.45 -14.25 -39.32
C ILE A 29 -0.18 -12.80 -38.88
N GLY A 30 0.59 -12.05 -39.68
CA GLY A 30 0.86 -10.64 -39.42
C GLY A 30 -0.41 -9.80 -39.38
N PHE A 31 -1.33 -10.00 -40.34
CA PHE A 31 -2.60 -9.29 -40.39
C PHE A 31 -3.47 -9.61 -39.19
N ALA A 32 -3.56 -10.88 -38.77
CA ALA A 32 -4.34 -11.29 -37.60
C ALA A 32 -3.79 -10.69 -36.29
N PHE A 33 -2.46 -10.61 -36.13
CA PHE A 33 -1.84 -9.97 -34.97
C PHE A 33 -2.10 -8.46 -34.91
N VAL A 34 -1.99 -7.77 -36.06
CA VAL A 34 -2.28 -6.34 -36.15
C VAL A 34 -3.76 -6.07 -35.93
N PHE A 35 -4.66 -6.86 -36.52
CA PHE A 35 -6.10 -6.74 -36.32
C PHE A 35 -6.47 -6.97 -34.85
N LYS A 36 -5.91 -7.99 -34.19
CA LYS A 36 -6.13 -8.26 -32.75
C LYS A 36 -5.57 -7.15 -31.86
N SER A 37 -4.45 -6.53 -32.24
CA SER A 37 -3.87 -5.39 -31.52
C SER A 37 -4.74 -4.13 -31.66
N ILE A 38 -5.20 -3.81 -32.87
CA ILE A 38 -6.06 -2.65 -33.15
C ILE A 38 -7.45 -2.81 -32.52
N LEU A 39 -8.05 -4.00 -32.58
CA LEU A 39 -9.33 -4.30 -31.90
C LEU A 39 -9.18 -4.45 -30.38
N GLY A 40 -8.00 -4.83 -29.89
CA GLY A 40 -7.70 -5.00 -28.46
C GLY A 40 -7.52 -3.68 -27.69
N LEU A 41 -7.29 -2.56 -28.38
CA LEU A 41 -6.98 -1.26 -27.79
C LEU A 41 -8.20 -0.44 -27.30
N ARG A 42 -9.43 -1.01 -27.32
CA ARG A 42 -10.65 -0.28 -26.91
C ARG A 42 -11.57 -1.01 -25.93
N LYS A 43 -11.03 -1.87 -25.07
CA LYS A 43 -11.70 -2.25 -23.81
C LYS A 43 -11.00 -1.61 -22.63
N SER A 44 -11.20 -0.30 -22.47
CA SER A 44 -11.18 0.31 -21.14
C SER A 44 -12.28 -0.39 -20.34
N LYS A 45 -11.90 -1.41 -19.56
CA LYS A 45 -12.78 -1.97 -18.54
C LYS A 45 -13.03 -0.82 -17.56
N GLY A 46 -14.16 -0.13 -17.71
CA GLY A 46 -14.61 0.83 -16.70
C GLY A 46 -14.56 0.14 -15.34
N CYS A 47 -13.93 0.76 -14.35
CA CYS A 47 -13.97 0.23 -12.99
C CYS A 47 -15.44 0.13 -12.57
N SER A 48 -15.82 -0.99 -11.94
CA SER A 48 -17.17 -1.12 -11.40
C SER A 48 -17.44 0.01 -10.40
N PRO A 49 -18.69 0.48 -10.26
CA PRO A 49 -19.04 1.55 -9.32
C PRO A 49 -18.56 1.28 -7.89
N PHE A 50 -18.63 0.01 -7.46
CA PHE A 50 -18.12 -0.43 -6.15
C PHE A 50 -16.60 -0.23 -6.00
N LYS A 51 -15.82 -0.58 -7.04
CA LYS A 51 -14.37 -0.37 -7.05
C LYS A 51 -14.03 1.12 -7.10
N GLN A 52 -14.84 1.93 -7.75
CA GLN A 52 -14.66 3.38 -7.80
C GLN A 52 -14.95 4.03 -6.43
N GLN A 53 -15.97 3.55 -5.72
CA GLN A 53 -16.28 3.97 -4.35
C GLN A 53 -15.15 3.60 -3.38
N SER A 54 -14.62 2.37 -3.44
CA SER A 54 -13.51 1.98 -2.56
C SER A 54 -12.24 2.79 -2.84
N ILE A 55 -11.91 3.05 -4.10
CA ILE A 55 -10.79 3.92 -4.48
C ILE A 55 -10.99 5.34 -3.91
N ALA A 56 -12.21 5.88 -3.98
CA ALA A 56 -12.51 7.21 -3.46
C ALA A 56 -12.34 7.28 -1.94
N VAL A 57 -12.80 6.26 -1.20
CA VAL A 57 -12.61 6.17 0.26
C VAL A 57 -11.12 6.10 0.62
N HIS A 58 -10.36 5.21 -0.02
CA HIS A 58 -8.92 5.09 0.21
C HIS A 58 -8.16 6.40 -0.10
N SER A 59 -8.58 7.12 -1.16
CA SER A 59 -8.00 8.41 -1.53
C SER A 59 -8.26 9.48 -0.47
N ARG A 60 -9.49 9.55 0.05
CA ARG A 60 -9.86 10.48 1.13
C ARG A 60 -9.10 10.18 2.42
N VAL A 61 -8.97 8.91 2.79
CA VAL A 61 -8.18 8.52 3.96
C VAL A 61 -6.72 8.98 3.81
N HIS A 62 -6.12 8.80 2.65
CA HIS A 62 -4.74 9.24 2.40
C HIS A 62 -4.59 10.77 2.42
N GLU A 63 -5.59 11.50 1.93
CA GLU A 63 -5.65 12.97 2.02
C GLU A 63 -5.66 13.42 3.49
N GLN A 64 -6.52 12.83 4.32
CA GLN A 64 -6.59 13.15 5.76
C GLN A 64 -5.28 12.86 6.48
N LEU A 65 -4.60 11.74 6.17
CA LEU A 65 -3.28 11.45 6.74
C LEU A 65 -2.22 12.44 6.29
N THR A 66 -2.28 12.90 5.05
CA THR A 66 -1.33 13.87 4.50
C THR A 66 -1.53 15.24 5.13
N GLU A 67 -2.78 15.67 5.27
CA GLU A 67 -3.15 16.91 5.95
C GLU A 67 -2.67 16.88 7.40
N LEU A 68 -3.01 15.82 8.15
CA LEU A 68 -2.56 15.62 9.53
C LEU A 68 -1.04 15.73 9.66
N ARG A 69 -0.31 15.02 8.79
CA ARG A 69 1.16 15.02 8.79
C ARG A 69 1.74 16.42 8.55
N VAL A 70 1.17 17.17 7.61
CA VAL A 70 1.66 18.51 7.27
C VAL A 70 1.33 19.51 8.38
N LEU A 71 0.11 19.47 8.94
CA LEU A 71 -0.33 20.38 10.00
C LEU A 71 0.45 20.21 11.30
N THR A 72 0.87 18.98 11.60
CA THR A 72 1.61 18.60 12.83
C THR A 72 3.12 18.54 12.65
N GLY A 73 3.64 18.71 11.42
CA GLY A 73 5.06 18.60 11.12
C GLY A 73 5.63 17.18 11.24
N ALA A 74 4.78 16.15 11.36
CA ALA A 74 5.22 14.78 11.53
C ALA A 74 5.98 14.24 10.29
N GLY A 75 6.91 13.31 10.54
CA GLY A 75 7.61 12.60 9.47
C GLY A 75 6.75 11.53 8.82
N ARG A 76 5.87 10.89 9.60
CA ARG A 76 4.91 9.89 9.13
C ARG A 76 3.56 10.05 9.81
N ALA A 77 2.50 9.79 9.04
CA ALA A 77 1.14 9.58 9.54
C ALA A 77 0.60 8.26 9.00
N GLN A 78 0.03 7.42 9.87
CA GLN A 78 -0.27 6.03 9.54
C GLN A 78 -1.56 5.54 10.18
N ILE A 79 -2.23 4.61 9.52
CA ILE A 79 -3.33 3.83 10.10
C ILE A 79 -2.87 2.39 10.24
N CYS A 80 -2.93 1.88 11.46
CA CYS A 80 -2.64 0.49 11.77
C CYS A 80 -3.94 -0.23 12.13
N MET A 81 -4.31 -1.26 11.38
CA MET A 81 -5.55 -2.01 11.61
C MET A 81 -5.26 -3.35 12.25
N PHE A 82 -6.05 -3.71 13.26
CA PHE A 82 -6.04 -5.03 13.87
C PHE A 82 -6.75 -6.04 12.97
N HIS A 83 -6.17 -7.21 12.84
CA HIS A 83 -6.77 -8.33 12.13
C HIS A 83 -6.34 -9.66 12.76
N ASN A 84 -7.11 -10.71 12.50
CA ASN A 84 -6.70 -12.05 12.87
C ASN A 84 -5.65 -12.51 11.85
N GLY A 85 -4.52 -13.03 12.34
CA GLY A 85 -3.38 -13.38 11.49
C GLY A 85 -2.98 -14.84 11.53
N GLY A 86 -3.76 -15.69 12.20
CA GLY A 86 -3.51 -17.14 12.29
C GLY A 86 -3.89 -17.72 13.65
N THR A 87 -3.32 -18.89 13.95
CA THR A 87 -3.46 -19.60 15.23
C THR A 87 -2.07 -19.93 15.77
N PHE A 88 -1.89 -19.83 17.09
CA PHE A 88 -0.71 -20.37 17.77
C PHE A 88 -0.72 -21.90 17.69
N GLU A 89 0.43 -22.53 17.97
CA GLU A 89 0.52 -24.01 18.04
C GLU A 89 -0.42 -24.61 19.09
N SER A 90 -0.77 -23.83 20.13
CA SER A 90 -1.79 -24.18 21.12
C SER A 90 -3.23 -24.19 20.58
N GLY A 91 -3.45 -23.78 19.32
CA GLY A 91 -4.76 -23.63 18.70
C GLY A 91 -5.46 -22.29 18.98
N SER A 92 -4.92 -21.44 19.86
CA SER A 92 -5.50 -20.13 20.17
C SER A 92 -5.35 -19.15 19.00
N SER A 93 -6.34 -18.30 18.73
CA SER A 93 -6.26 -17.29 17.66
C SER A 93 -5.21 -16.23 17.98
N MET A 94 -4.42 -15.86 16.98
CA MET A 94 -3.38 -14.84 17.06
C MET A 94 -3.87 -13.52 16.46
N LYS A 95 -3.93 -12.49 17.30
CA LYS A 95 -4.25 -11.13 16.87
C LYS A 95 -2.99 -10.43 16.37
N LYS A 96 -3.08 -9.84 15.19
CA LYS A 96 -2.01 -9.07 14.54
C LYS A 96 -2.48 -7.66 14.20
N PHE A 97 -1.54 -6.79 13.85
CA PHE A 97 -1.85 -5.53 13.18
C PHE A 97 -0.97 -5.32 11.96
N SER A 98 -1.48 -4.55 11.01
CA SER A 98 -0.74 -4.10 9.83
C SER A 98 -1.02 -2.63 9.55
N VAL A 99 -0.02 -1.91 9.03
CA VAL A 99 -0.24 -0.59 8.43
C VAL A 99 -1.05 -0.77 7.15
N THR A 100 -2.18 -0.09 7.03
CA THR A 100 -3.03 -0.12 5.82
C THR A 100 -2.85 1.13 4.97
N HIS A 101 -2.60 2.27 5.60
CA HIS A 101 -2.37 3.55 4.94
C HIS A 101 -1.20 4.26 5.61
N GLU A 102 -0.39 4.93 4.81
CA GLU A 102 0.68 5.81 5.30
C GLU A 102 0.79 7.06 4.43
N SER A 103 1.17 8.17 5.05
CA SER A 103 1.68 9.39 4.41
C SER A 103 3.07 9.68 4.97
N LEU A 104 4.01 10.02 4.10
CA LEU A 104 5.43 10.18 4.43
C LEU A 104 5.90 11.58 4.04
N ALA A 105 6.77 12.17 4.87
CA ALA A 105 7.55 13.33 4.48
C ALA A 105 8.69 12.93 3.53
N LEU A 106 9.27 13.92 2.85
CA LEU A 106 10.42 13.68 1.98
C LEU A 106 11.58 13.04 2.75
N ALA A 107 12.26 12.09 2.11
CA ALA A 107 13.39 11.33 2.67
C ALA A 107 13.08 10.51 3.95
N ILE A 108 11.80 10.31 4.29
CA ILE A 108 11.37 9.39 5.34
C ILE A 108 11.06 8.02 4.73
N GLU A 109 11.61 6.96 5.32
CA GLU A 109 11.38 5.59 4.89
C GLU A 109 9.98 5.11 5.29
N SER A 110 9.34 4.37 4.38
CA SER A 110 8.08 3.65 4.60
C SER A 110 8.22 2.60 5.71
N THR A 111 7.14 2.36 6.46
CA THR A 111 7.08 1.25 7.41
C THR A 111 6.00 0.23 7.06
N LEU A 112 5.36 0.33 5.89
CA LEU A 112 4.32 -0.62 5.44
C LEU A 112 4.79 -2.09 5.54
N GLN A 113 5.99 -2.38 5.05
CA GLN A 113 6.54 -3.75 5.09
C GLN A 113 7.05 -4.12 6.49
N LYS A 114 7.60 -3.15 7.23
CA LYS A 114 8.20 -3.37 8.54
C LYS A 114 7.16 -3.59 9.64
N LYS A 115 5.96 -3.03 9.47
CA LYS A 115 4.79 -3.21 10.34
C LYS A 115 3.76 -4.14 9.70
N LYS A 116 4.17 -5.06 8.82
CA LYS A 116 3.26 -6.06 8.23
C LYS A 116 3.11 -7.24 9.19
N GLU A 117 1.86 -7.56 9.53
CA GLU A 117 1.52 -8.74 10.34
C GLU A 117 2.25 -8.81 11.70
N MET A 118 2.32 -7.67 12.39
CA MET A 118 2.94 -7.61 13.72
C MET A 118 2.03 -8.26 14.77
N VAL A 119 2.58 -9.14 15.59
CA VAL A 119 1.82 -9.83 16.64
C VAL A 119 1.52 -8.89 17.79
N VAL A 120 0.24 -8.71 18.11
CA VAL A 120 -0.23 -7.75 19.14
C VAL A 120 0.36 -8.04 20.52
N SER A 121 0.54 -9.31 20.88
CA SER A 121 1.09 -9.71 22.18
C SER A 121 2.55 -9.30 22.39
N ALA A 122 3.31 -8.99 21.34
CA ALA A 122 4.66 -8.44 21.46
C ALA A 122 4.66 -6.93 21.76
N PHE A 123 3.52 -6.25 21.57
CA PHE A 123 3.38 -4.79 21.65
C PHE A 123 2.47 -4.36 22.81
N THR A 124 2.50 -5.06 23.94
CA THR A 124 1.60 -4.77 25.09
C THR A 124 1.59 -3.31 25.51
N HIS A 125 2.75 -2.66 25.62
CA HIS A 125 2.85 -1.23 25.97
C HIS A 125 2.17 -0.30 24.96
N LEU A 126 2.28 -0.60 23.66
CA LEU A 126 1.55 0.16 22.63
C LEU A 126 0.04 -0.02 22.80
N ILE A 127 -0.41 -1.25 23.04
CA ILE A 127 -1.84 -1.54 23.19
C ILE A 127 -2.41 -0.88 24.44
N GLU A 128 -1.68 -0.91 25.54
CA GLU A 128 -2.07 -0.21 26.77
C GLU A 128 -2.20 1.29 26.51
N HIS A 129 -1.22 1.90 25.83
CA HIS A 129 -1.26 3.33 25.50
C HIS A 129 -2.42 3.67 24.54
N VAL A 130 -2.61 2.91 23.46
CA VAL A 130 -3.75 3.08 22.54
C VAL A 130 -5.09 2.93 23.25
N SER A 131 -5.16 2.08 24.30
CA SER A 131 -6.39 1.87 25.06
C SER A 131 -6.74 3.02 26.01
N LYS A 132 -5.81 3.95 26.28
CA LYS A 132 -6.04 5.15 27.10
C LYS A 132 -6.83 6.24 26.36
N ASP A 133 -6.92 6.13 25.04
CA ASP A 133 -7.59 7.12 24.18
C ASP A 133 -7.10 8.56 24.39
N ASP A 134 -5.78 8.71 24.50
CA ASP A 134 -5.11 9.96 24.80
C ASP A 134 -4.14 10.32 23.66
N PRO A 135 -4.36 11.44 22.94
CA PRO A 135 -3.52 11.88 21.83
C PRO A 135 -2.24 12.61 22.29
N SER A 136 -1.87 12.54 23.56
CA SER A 136 -0.64 13.17 24.06
C SER A 136 0.61 12.60 23.36
N PRO A 137 1.47 13.44 22.76
CA PRO A 137 2.73 13.01 22.18
C PRO A 137 3.66 12.39 23.22
N LEU A 138 4.33 11.31 22.84
CA LEU A 138 5.31 10.59 23.66
C LEU A 138 6.71 10.73 23.09
N ILE A 139 7.63 11.23 23.91
CA ILE A 139 9.05 11.28 23.57
C ILE A 139 9.66 9.89 23.77
N VAL A 140 10.19 9.30 22.69
CA VAL A 140 10.64 7.90 22.66
C VAL A 140 11.78 7.63 23.65
N SER A 141 12.68 8.60 23.86
CA SER A 141 13.77 8.46 24.82
C SER A 141 13.30 8.38 26.27
N GLN A 142 12.11 8.90 26.58
CA GLN A 142 11.52 8.94 27.92
C GLN A 142 10.57 7.77 28.20
N MET A 143 10.22 6.98 27.17
CA MET A 143 9.39 5.80 27.33
C MET A 143 10.08 4.72 28.17
N GLU A 144 9.29 3.88 28.85
CA GLU A 144 9.76 2.67 29.50
C GLU A 144 10.35 1.67 28.49
N ASP A 145 11.35 0.92 28.94
CA ASP A 145 12.00 -0.09 28.10
C ASP A 145 11.02 -1.21 27.75
N SER A 146 10.77 -1.33 26.44
CA SER A 146 9.79 -2.26 25.89
C SER A 146 10.18 -2.63 24.46
N PHE A 147 9.56 -3.70 23.94
CA PHE A 147 9.69 -4.05 22.53
C PHE A 147 9.23 -2.90 21.61
N TRP A 148 8.16 -2.20 22.02
CA TRP A 148 7.64 -1.05 21.26
C TRP A 148 8.65 0.10 21.19
N LYS A 149 9.25 0.50 22.32
CA LYS A 149 10.33 1.51 22.34
C LYS A 149 11.51 1.10 21.46
N SER A 150 11.97 -0.15 21.59
CA SER A 150 13.07 -0.69 20.78
C SER A 150 12.75 -0.66 19.29
N PHE A 151 11.50 -1.01 18.94
CA PHE A 151 11.01 -0.94 17.57
C PHE A 151 11.01 0.51 17.04
N LEU A 152 10.49 1.48 17.80
CA LEU A 152 10.50 2.90 17.42
C LEU A 152 11.92 3.45 17.20
N ILE A 153 12.85 3.12 18.09
CA ILE A 153 14.27 3.49 17.97
C ILE A 153 14.87 2.90 16.68
N SER A 154 14.58 1.64 16.36
CA SER A 154 15.05 1.01 15.11
C SER A 154 14.53 1.72 13.85
N GLN A 155 13.38 2.40 13.95
CA GLN A 155 12.76 3.18 12.87
C GLN A 155 13.11 4.68 12.93
N ARG A 156 14.08 5.06 13.79
CA ARG A 156 14.53 6.44 14.02
C ARG A 156 13.41 7.40 14.42
N VAL A 157 12.43 6.90 15.18
CA VAL A 157 11.35 7.72 15.73
C VAL A 157 11.83 8.37 17.02
N LEU A 158 11.65 9.68 17.12
CA LEU A 158 12.01 10.50 18.27
C LEU A 158 10.80 10.80 19.16
N MET A 159 9.65 11.02 18.53
CA MET A 159 8.37 11.26 19.20
C MET A 159 7.26 10.54 18.43
N THR A 160 6.26 10.04 19.15
CA THR A 160 5.08 9.38 18.55
C THR A 160 3.80 9.79 19.26
N CYS A 161 2.69 9.82 18.53
CA CYS A 161 1.36 10.02 19.08
C CYS A 161 0.43 8.95 18.50
N ASN A 162 -0.36 8.28 19.34
CA ASN A 162 -1.19 7.16 18.93
C ASN A 162 -2.60 7.30 19.50
N LEU A 163 -3.61 7.18 18.65
CA LEU A 163 -5.01 7.31 19.07
C LEU A 163 -5.84 6.15 18.51
N PRO A 164 -6.68 5.47 19.31
CA PRO A 164 -7.47 4.34 18.85
C PRO A 164 -8.47 4.75 17.77
N ILE A 165 -8.74 3.82 16.86
CA ILE A 165 -9.81 3.92 15.87
C ILE A 165 -10.90 2.93 16.28
N PHE A 166 -12.10 3.46 16.50
CA PHE A 166 -13.26 2.67 16.90
C PHE A 166 -14.15 2.28 15.71
N CYS A 167 -14.67 1.06 15.73
CA CYS A 167 -15.83 0.70 14.91
C CYS A 167 -17.08 1.24 15.59
N GLN A 168 -17.71 2.27 15.01
CA GLN A 168 -18.88 2.92 15.61
C GLN A 168 -20.03 1.96 15.89
N ALA A 169 -20.25 0.96 15.03
CA ALA A 169 -21.32 -0.02 15.21
C ALA A 169 -21.09 -0.98 16.40
N LYS A 170 -19.83 -1.25 16.77
CA LYS A 170 -19.47 -2.26 17.77
C LYS A 170 -18.89 -1.66 19.06
N GLY A 171 -18.49 -0.39 19.04
CA GLY A 171 -17.77 0.25 20.15
C GLY A 171 -16.40 -0.38 20.44
N THR A 172 -15.84 -1.16 19.50
CA THR A 172 -14.56 -1.85 19.68
C THR A 172 -13.44 -1.18 18.91
N ILE A 173 -12.23 -1.22 19.48
CA ILE A 173 -11.01 -0.74 18.83
C ILE A 173 -10.66 -1.69 17.67
N VAL A 174 -10.66 -1.17 16.46
CA VAL A 174 -10.31 -1.89 15.22
C VAL A 174 -8.92 -1.54 14.70
N GLY A 175 -8.31 -0.48 15.22
CA GLY A 175 -6.98 -0.04 14.84
C GLY A 175 -6.55 1.16 15.65
N TYR A 176 -5.53 1.86 15.17
CA TYR A 176 -5.09 3.13 15.72
C TYR A 176 -4.50 4.03 14.61
N LEU A 177 -4.70 5.33 14.79
CA LEU A 177 -4.03 6.40 14.06
C LEU A 177 -2.69 6.69 14.75
N CYS A 178 -1.63 6.86 13.96
CA CYS A 178 -0.27 7.00 14.47
C CYS A 178 0.44 8.15 13.76
N LEU A 179 1.06 9.03 14.54
CA LEU A 179 2.02 10.02 14.09
C LEU A 179 3.42 9.69 14.62
N GLU A 180 4.43 9.92 13.78
CA GLU A 180 5.83 9.71 14.13
C GLU A 180 6.70 10.87 13.63
N TRP A 181 7.48 11.47 14.54
CA TRP A 181 8.50 12.46 14.21
C TRP A 181 9.87 11.79 14.18
N CYS A 182 10.59 12.02 13.08
CA CYS A 182 11.88 11.37 12.80
C CYS A 182 13.04 12.37 12.68
N SER A 183 12.82 13.63 13.04
CA SER A 183 13.78 14.72 12.95
C SER A 183 13.65 15.61 14.18
N LEU A 184 14.78 15.99 14.78
CA LEU A 184 14.81 16.85 15.98
C LEU A 184 14.14 18.20 15.71
N LYS A 185 14.45 18.83 14.56
CA LYS A 185 13.85 20.10 14.18
C LYS A 185 12.31 20.07 14.22
N HIS A 186 11.72 19.03 13.62
CA HIS A 186 10.26 18.92 13.58
C HIS A 186 9.64 18.55 14.94
N MET A 187 10.43 17.93 15.82
CA MET A 187 10.01 17.63 17.19
C MET A 187 10.07 18.89 18.06
N ASP A 188 11.10 19.73 17.91
CA ASP A 188 11.25 20.96 18.68
C ASP A 188 10.22 22.03 18.27
N ASP A 189 9.82 22.04 17.00
CA ASP A 189 8.78 22.92 16.45
C ASP A 189 7.35 22.38 16.71
N ALA A 190 7.20 21.23 17.37
CA ALA A 190 5.92 20.59 17.60
C ALA A 190 5.11 21.31 18.68
N ASP A 191 3.81 21.50 18.41
CA ASP A 191 2.84 22.06 19.35
C ASP A 191 1.90 20.94 19.81
N ASP A 192 2.03 20.56 21.08
CA ASP A 192 1.28 19.44 21.67
C ASP A 192 -0.24 19.67 21.63
N GLU A 193 -0.71 20.89 21.90
CA GLU A 193 -2.15 21.21 21.89
C GLU A 193 -2.71 21.08 20.47
N LYS A 194 -1.96 21.59 19.49
CA LYS A 194 -2.31 21.46 18.08
C LYS A 194 -2.32 19.99 17.63
N ILE A 195 -1.30 19.21 18.02
CA ILE A 195 -1.23 17.78 17.68
C ILE A 195 -2.45 17.04 18.20
N GLN A 196 -2.82 17.28 19.46
CA GLN A 196 -3.95 16.61 20.08
C GLN A 196 -5.26 16.95 19.36
N MET A 197 -5.50 18.23 19.10
CA MET A 197 -6.68 18.71 18.36
C MET A 197 -6.79 18.07 16.98
N GLU A 198 -5.71 18.13 16.19
CA GLU A 198 -5.68 17.58 14.83
C GLU A 198 -5.83 16.05 14.83
N MET A 199 -5.22 15.34 15.79
CA MET A 199 -5.36 13.90 15.93
C MET A 199 -6.82 13.48 16.19
N GLU A 200 -7.52 14.18 17.07
CA GLU A 200 -8.92 13.90 17.39
C GLU A 200 -9.87 14.18 16.22
N GLU A 201 -9.67 15.31 15.55
CA GLU A 201 -10.45 15.70 14.37
C GLU A 201 -10.27 14.65 13.26
N LYS A 202 -9.01 14.37 12.88
CA LYS A 202 -8.72 13.46 11.77
C LYS A 202 -9.09 12.02 12.11
N ARG A 203 -8.94 11.57 13.36
CA ARG A 203 -9.49 10.27 13.82
C ARG A 203 -11.00 10.20 13.57
N SER A 204 -11.75 11.23 13.92
CA SER A 204 -13.21 11.24 13.79
C SER A 204 -13.64 11.08 12.33
N ILE A 205 -12.97 11.79 11.42
CA ILE A 205 -13.20 11.69 9.97
C ILE A 205 -12.79 10.31 9.44
N VAL A 206 -11.61 9.82 9.81
CA VAL A 206 -11.11 8.50 9.39
C VAL A 206 -12.04 7.37 9.86
N GLN A 207 -12.59 7.45 11.07
CA GLN A 207 -13.57 6.48 11.57
C GLN A 207 -14.84 6.43 10.73
N ALA A 208 -15.35 7.59 10.30
CA ALA A 208 -16.51 7.65 9.42
C ALA A 208 -16.18 7.02 8.06
N LEU A 209 -15.05 7.38 7.45
CA LEU A 209 -14.63 6.85 6.15
C LEU A 209 -14.39 5.33 6.16
N ILE A 210 -13.78 4.80 7.22
CA ILE A 210 -13.56 3.35 7.38
C ILE A 210 -14.88 2.61 7.59
N SER A 211 -15.90 3.25 8.19
CA SER A 211 -17.21 2.63 8.41
C SER A 211 -18.09 2.60 7.16
N GLU A 212 -17.82 3.47 6.17
CA GLU A 212 -18.53 3.53 4.89
C GLU A 212 -18.03 2.54 3.83
N GLY A 213 -16.80 2.01 4.00
CA GLY A 213 -16.14 1.09 3.07
C GLY A 213 -16.38 -0.37 3.40
#